data_AF-A0A848UV80-F1
#
_entry.id   AF-A0A848UV80-F1
#
_cell.length_a   1.000
_cell.length_b   1.000
_cell.length_c   1.000
_cell.angle_alpha   90.00
_cell.angle_beta   90.00
_cell.angle_gamma   90.00
#
_symmetry.space_group_name_H-M   'P 1'
#
loop_
_entity.id
_entity.type
_entity.pdbx_description
1 polymer ?
#
loop_
_entity_poly.entity_id
_entity_poly.type
_entity_poly.pdbx_seq_one_letter_code
_entity_poly.pdbx_strand_id
1 'polypeptide(L)'
;MSAKHKFFIIGDMLELGNESSQAHQEIADLATSLGLTGILVGPEFSQVSTDILQLADAEATRNHLISNSLKDHMILIKGSRGIKLENVVDAL
;
A
#
# COMPACT_ATOMS: atom_id res chain seq x y z
N MET A 1 -1.66 -19.65 -10.30
CA MET A 1 -2.79 -19.75 -9.33
C MET A 1 -3.62 -18.47 -9.46
N SER A 2 -4.95 -18.57 -9.54
CA SER A 2 -5.83 -17.39 -9.51
C SER A 2 -6.42 -17.30 -8.10
N ALA A 3 -5.97 -16.33 -7.30
CA ALA A 3 -6.58 -16.06 -6.01
C ALA A 3 -7.89 -15.31 -6.21
N LYS A 4 -8.92 -15.72 -5.46
CA LYS A 4 -10.26 -15.15 -5.53
C LYS A 4 -10.29 -13.70 -5.01
N HIS A 5 -9.46 -13.39 -4.02
CA HIS A 5 -9.33 -12.06 -3.43
C HIS A 5 -7.87 -11.62 -3.53
N LYS A 6 -7.63 -10.47 -4.14
CA LYS A 6 -6.30 -9.85 -4.28
C LYS A 6 -6.28 -8.57 -3.46
N PHE A 7 -5.21 -8.36 -2.71
CA PHE A 7 -5.00 -7.16 -1.92
C PHE A 7 -3.57 -6.66 -2.13
N PHE A 8 -3.35 -5.35 -2.16
CA PHE A 8 -2.00 -4.80 -2.18
C PHE A 8 -1.71 -3.98 -0.93
N ILE A 9 -0.44 -3.93 -0.55
CA ILE A 9 0.12 -3.02 0.45
C ILE A 9 1.36 -2.43 -0.21
N ILE A 10 1.25 -1.19 -0.68
CA ILE A 10 2.32 -0.51 -1.41
C ILE A 10 2.81 0.68 -0.59
N GLY A 11 4.10 0.67 -0.27
CA GLY A 11 4.77 1.71 0.48
C GLY A 11 5.51 2.71 -0.42
N ASP A 12 5.73 3.92 0.10
CA ASP A 12 6.39 5.01 -0.61
C ASP A 12 7.64 4.55 -1.39
N MET A 13 7.76 5.12 -2.58
CA MET A 13 8.90 4.99 -3.47
C MET A 13 9.91 6.09 -3.14
N LEU A 14 10.87 5.76 -2.30
CA LEU A 14 11.98 6.65 -1.95
C LEU A 14 12.90 6.90 -3.15
N GLU A 15 13.67 8.00 -3.09
CA GLU A 15 14.72 8.36 -4.07
C GLU A 15 14.22 8.85 -5.45
N LEU A 16 12.94 9.24 -5.57
CA LEU A 16 12.36 9.78 -6.82
C LEU A 16 12.53 11.30 -7.01
N GLY A 17 12.92 12.03 -5.97
CA GLY A 17 13.11 13.48 -6.03
C GLY A 17 11.85 14.21 -6.53
N ASN A 18 12.00 15.06 -7.55
CA ASN A 18 10.91 15.87 -8.10
C ASN A 18 9.80 15.05 -8.77
N GLU A 19 10.07 13.80 -9.13
CA GLU A 19 9.09 12.91 -9.78
C GLU A 19 8.21 12.18 -8.76
N SER A 20 8.50 12.31 -7.46
CA SER A 20 7.82 11.58 -6.39
C SER A 20 6.30 11.74 -6.45
N SER A 21 5.80 12.98 -6.39
CA SER A 21 4.36 13.24 -6.34
C SER A 21 3.62 12.66 -7.55
N GLN A 22 4.16 12.84 -8.76
CA GLN A 22 3.57 12.30 -9.99
C GLN A 22 3.58 10.77 -9.99
N ALA A 23 4.71 10.14 -9.68
CA ALA A 23 4.83 8.68 -9.70
C ALA A 23 3.90 8.02 -8.67
N HIS A 24 3.74 8.60 -7.48
CA HIS A 24 2.81 8.07 -6.48
C HIS A 24 1.35 8.19 -6.96
N GLN A 25 0.98 9.31 -7.59
CA GLN A 25 -0.35 9.47 -8.17
C GLN A 25 -0.59 8.45 -9.30
N GLU A 26 0.38 8.23 -10.18
CA GLU A 26 0.27 7.24 -11.27
C GLU A 26 0.03 5.82 -10.75
N ILE A 27 0.67 5.44 -9.63
CA ILE A 27 0.42 4.15 -8.98
C ILE A 27 -1.00 4.06 -8.42
N ALA A 28 -1.48 5.13 -7.78
CA ALA A 28 -2.83 5.18 -7.23
C ALA A 28 -3.89 5.11 -8.35
N ASP A 29 -3.70 5.88 -9.42
CA ASP A 29 -4.58 5.88 -10.60
C ASP A 29 -4.60 4.51 -11.28
N LEU A 30 -3.44 3.88 -11.43
CA LEU A 30 -3.34 2.53 -11.98
C LEU A 30 -4.09 1.52 -11.12
N ALA A 31 -3.89 1.53 -9.80
CA ALA A 31 -4.59 0.63 -8.88
C ALA A 31 -6.12 0.81 -8.96
N THR A 32 -6.59 2.05 -8.99
CA THR A 32 -8.01 2.39 -9.16
C THR A 32 -8.56 1.91 -10.49
N SER A 33 -7.86 2.17 -11.61
CA SER A 33 -8.28 1.75 -12.95
C SER A 33 -8.39 0.23 -13.12
N LEU A 34 -7.56 -0.51 -12.40
CA LEU A 34 -7.57 -1.98 -12.37
C LEU A 34 -8.62 -2.56 -11.41
N GLY A 35 -9.34 -1.71 -10.66
CA GLY A 35 -10.31 -2.13 -9.65
C GLY A 35 -9.67 -2.90 -8.50
N LEU A 36 -8.41 -2.60 -8.18
CA LEU A 36 -7.68 -3.27 -7.10
C LEU A 36 -8.04 -2.67 -5.75
N THR A 37 -8.04 -3.50 -4.73
CA THR A 37 -8.23 -3.09 -3.33
C THR A 37 -6.92 -3.23 -2.59
N GLY A 38 -6.59 -2.27 -1.73
CA GLY A 38 -5.34 -2.29 -1.01
C GLY A 38 -5.13 -1.10 -0.09
N ILE A 39 -3.90 -0.98 0.38
CA ILE A 39 -3.42 0.11 1.24
C ILE A 39 -2.19 0.75 0.58
N LEU A 40 -2.19 2.07 0.56
CA LEU A 40 -1.02 2.89 0.23
C LEU A 40 -0.39 3.41 1.52
N VAL A 41 0.94 3.31 1.65
CA VAL A 41 1.63 3.51 2.94
C VAL A 41 2.74 4.54 2.80
N GLY A 42 2.66 5.63 3.54
CA GLY A 42 3.74 6.62 3.66
C GLY A 42 3.29 8.07 3.42
N PRO A 43 4.15 9.04 3.75
CA PRO A 43 3.88 10.46 3.56
C PRO A 43 3.64 10.85 2.10
N GLU A 44 4.34 10.29 1.12
CA GLU A 44 4.12 10.65 -0.29
C GLU A 44 2.78 10.11 -0.79
N PHE A 45 2.48 8.85 -0.47
CA PHE A 45 1.16 8.29 -0.74
C PHE A 45 0.04 9.00 0.02
N SER A 46 0.28 9.62 1.18
CA SER A 46 -0.76 10.39 1.88
C SER A 46 -1.24 11.64 1.11
N GLN A 47 -0.48 12.09 0.10
CA GLN A 47 -0.79 13.27 -0.70
C GLN A 47 -1.49 12.95 -2.03
N VAL A 48 -1.64 11.67 -2.40
CA VAL A 48 -2.32 11.31 -3.65
C VAL A 48 -3.84 11.46 -3.52
N SER A 49 -4.51 11.75 -4.64
CA SER A 49 -5.96 11.81 -4.73
C SER A 49 -6.52 10.44 -5.16
N THR A 50 -7.14 9.71 -4.24
CA THR A 50 -7.72 8.39 -4.48
C THR A 50 -8.71 7.99 -3.37
N ASP A 51 -9.58 7.02 -3.65
CA ASP A 51 -10.45 6.39 -2.64
C ASP A 51 -9.79 5.18 -1.95
N ILE A 52 -8.58 4.80 -2.38
CA ILE A 52 -7.80 3.72 -1.77
C ILE A 52 -7.36 4.15 -0.36
N LEU A 53 -7.41 3.22 0.60
CA LEU A 53 -6.99 3.51 1.98
C LEU A 53 -5.51 3.93 2.03
N GLN A 54 -5.24 5.10 2.59
CA GLN A 54 -3.90 5.63 2.83
C GLN A 54 -3.58 5.58 4.32
N LEU A 55 -2.39 5.08 4.68
CA LEU A 55 -1.89 5.03 6.06
C LEU A 55 -0.51 5.67 6.14
N ALA A 56 -0.23 6.33 7.26
CA ALA A 56 0.96 7.16 7.42
C ALA A 56 2.27 6.35 7.39
N ASP A 57 2.27 5.13 7.91
CA ASP A 57 3.46 4.30 8.06
C ASP A 57 3.13 2.81 8.24
N ALA A 58 4.17 1.99 8.36
CA ALA A 58 4.04 0.55 8.59
C ALA A 58 3.39 0.20 9.93
N GLU A 59 3.53 1.03 10.97
CA GLU A 59 2.91 0.75 12.28
C GLU A 59 1.39 0.96 12.22
N ALA A 60 0.94 2.08 11.65
CA ALA A 60 -0.47 2.33 11.37
C ALA A 60 -1.07 1.22 10.49
N THR A 61 -0.32 0.78 9.48
CA THR A 61 -0.72 -0.34 8.60
C THR A 61 -0.87 -1.65 9.36
N ARG A 62 0.11 -2.00 10.19
CA ARG A 62 0.08 -3.19 11.03
C ARG A 62 -1.12 -3.17 11.99
N ASN A 63 -1.35 -2.06 12.67
CA ASN A 63 -2.47 -1.91 13.61
C ASN A 63 -3.83 -1.99 12.91
N HIS A 64 -3.93 -1.43 11.69
CA HIS A 64 -5.13 -1.54 10.87
C HIS A 64 -5.43 -3.00 10.50
N LEU A 65 -4.42 -3.78 10.11
CA LEU A 65 -4.57 -5.18 9.71
C LEU A 65 -4.90 -6.10 10.88
N ILE A 66 -4.35 -5.85 12.07
CA ILE A 66 -4.75 -6.57 13.30
C ILE A 66 -6.24 -6.36 13.57
N SER A 67 -6.73 -5.14 13.36
CA SER A 67 -8.14 -4.80 13.58
C SER A 67 -9.06 -5.29 12.45
N ASN A 68 -8.53 -5.41 11.23
CA ASN A 68 -9.24 -5.76 10.00
C ASN A 68 -8.54 -6.92 9.28
N SER A 69 -8.55 -8.09 9.90
CA SER A 69 -7.82 -9.27 9.41
C SER A 69 -8.26 -9.67 7.98
N LEU A 70 -7.28 -9.82 7.09
CA LEU A 70 -7.47 -10.22 5.70
C LEU A 70 -7.41 -11.74 5.56
N LYS A 71 -8.56 -12.41 5.59
CA LYS A 71 -8.64 -13.87 5.37
C LYS A 71 -8.78 -14.20 3.88
N ASP A 72 -8.13 -15.27 3.43
CA ASP A 72 -8.23 -15.80 2.06
C ASP A 72 -7.83 -14.82 0.93
N HIS A 73 -6.88 -13.92 1.20
CA HIS A 73 -6.33 -12.99 0.22
C HIS A 73 -4.95 -13.42 -0.29
N MET A 74 -4.68 -13.16 -1.57
CA MET A 74 -3.33 -13.06 -2.09
C MET A 74 -2.87 -11.62 -1.96
N ILE A 75 -1.84 -11.41 -1.14
CA ILE A 75 -1.39 -10.07 -0.75
C ILE A 75 -0.06 -9.75 -1.44
N LEU A 76 -0.02 -8.67 -2.20
CA LEU A 76 1.22 -8.08 -2.70
C LEU A 76 1.72 -7.07 -1.67
N ILE A 77 2.92 -7.28 -1.14
CA ILE A 77 3.59 -6.31 -0.28
C ILE A 77 4.81 -5.78 -1.02
N LYS A 78 4.89 -4.45 -1.20
CA LYS A 78 6.01 -3.82 -1.90
C LYS A 78 6.26 -2.42 -1.35
N GLY A 79 7.51 -2.09 -1.04
CA GLY A 79 7.89 -0.73 -0.67
C GLY A 79 9.41 -0.60 -0.56
N SER A 80 9.92 0.63 -0.50
CA SER A 80 11.34 0.85 -0.22
C SER A 80 11.71 0.36 1.19
N ARG A 81 12.95 -0.08 1.39
CA ARG A 81 13.42 -0.59 2.70
C ARG A 81 13.19 0.39 3.85
N GLY A 82 13.27 1.70 3.58
CA GLY A 82 13.00 2.74 4.58
C GLY A 82 11.57 2.74 5.12
N ILE A 83 10.60 2.15 4.41
CA ILE A 83 9.19 2.07 4.81
C ILE A 83 8.95 0.91 5.78
N LYS A 84 9.83 -0.10 5.78
CA LYS A 84 9.81 -1.24 6.70
C LYS A 84 8.50 -2.05 6.67
N LEU A 85 7.92 -2.25 5.48
CA LEU A 85 6.70 -3.03 5.31
C LEU A 85 6.86 -4.52 5.65
N GLU A 86 8.09 -5.03 5.79
CA GLU A 86 8.34 -6.35 6.35
C GLU A 86 7.73 -6.53 7.76
N ASN A 87 7.60 -5.44 8.52
CA ASN A 87 6.99 -5.45 9.86
C ASN A 87 5.46 -5.61 9.84
N VAL A 88 4.84 -5.59 8.66
CA VAL A 88 3.39 -5.78 8.51
C VAL A 88 3.03 -7.27 8.36
N VAL A 89 3.99 -8.10 7.98
CA VAL A 89 3.77 -9.51 7.65
C VAL A 89 3.28 -10.33 8.86
N ASP A 90 3.67 -9.96 10.07
CA ASP A 90 3.24 -10.65 11.30
C ASP A 90 1.77 -10.37 11.69
N ALA A 91 1.15 -9.37 11.07
CA ALA A 91 -0.25 -8.99 11.26
C ALA A 91 -1.21 -9.57 10.21
N LEU A 92 -0.69 -10.37 9.26
CA LEU A 92 -1.45 -10.99 8.16
C LEU A 92 -1.80 -12.46 8.43
#